data_AF-A0A5E4LST7-F1
#
_entry.id   AF-A0A5E4LST7-F1
#
_cell.length_a   1.000
_cell.length_b   1.000
_cell.length_c   1.000
_cell.angle_alpha   90.00
_cell.angle_beta   90.00
_cell.angle_gamma   90.00
#
_symmetry.space_group_name_H-M   'P 1'
#
loop_
_entity.id
_entity.type
_entity.pdbx_description
1 polymer ?
#
loop_
_entity_poly.entity_id
_entity_poly.type
_entity_poly.pdbx_seq_one_letter_code
_entity_poly.pdbx_strand_id
1 'polypeptide(L)'
;MRFDNPSVAAIIVLAVLVALAVFLYKPVFENPETVFKEDPLEKNKEVQFQPGQQYVYGYMFNGTQINMTYVILPDPYCTRIRMLESQNISESCIDKWGMDEKGYNSTLENPHMILFKPWMLALKEGWRWSNAMYLSYNGNTYPISASEYRVVRIDQYMNRSAFIVEIKTQSGSVEYEWVDVEKRILLKTSGPGYEVFLAEQS
;
A
#
# COMPACT_ATOMS: atom_id res chain seq x y z
N MET A 1 -44.79 -6.54 50.53
CA MET A 1 -45.60 -5.78 49.56
C MET A 1 -46.02 -6.74 48.46
N ARG A 2 -47.31 -7.09 48.40
CA ARG A 2 -47.89 -7.89 47.30
C ARG A 2 -48.22 -6.95 46.15
N PHE A 3 -47.64 -7.22 44.98
CA PHE A 3 -47.98 -6.52 43.75
C PHE A 3 -49.24 -7.17 43.15
N ASP A 4 -50.43 -6.90 43.72
CA ASP A 4 -51.71 -7.45 43.25
C ASP A 4 -52.30 -6.68 42.05
N ASN A 5 -51.45 -6.06 41.23
CA ASN A 5 -51.88 -5.28 40.07
C ASN A 5 -51.31 -5.92 38.79
N PRO A 6 -52.10 -6.69 38.02
CA PRO A 6 -51.61 -7.47 36.88
C PRO A 6 -50.92 -6.60 35.81
N SER A 7 -51.25 -5.31 35.76
CA SER A 7 -50.63 -4.32 34.89
C SER A 7 -49.16 -4.04 35.23
N VAL A 8 -48.76 -4.07 36.50
CA VAL A 8 -47.37 -3.82 36.92
C VAL A 8 -46.48 -5.01 36.61
N ALA A 9 -46.99 -6.23 36.82
CA ALA A 9 -46.28 -7.46 36.45
C ALA A 9 -46.04 -7.54 34.94
N ALA A 10 -47.03 -7.18 34.12
CA ALA A 10 -46.90 -7.15 32.67
C ALA A 10 -45.83 -6.14 32.19
N ILE A 11 -45.77 -4.95 32.80
CA ILE A 11 -44.76 -3.92 32.47
C ILE A 11 -43.35 -4.40 32.81
N ILE A 12 -43.16 -5.04 33.98
CA ILE A 12 -41.85 -5.58 34.39
C ILE A 12 -41.39 -6.67 33.42
N VAL A 13 -42.29 -7.59 33.06
CA VAL A 13 -41.99 -8.65 32.09
C VAL A 13 -41.64 -8.06 30.72
N LEU A 14 -42.40 -7.08 30.23
CA LEU A 14 -42.11 -6.41 28.97
C LEU A 14 -40.74 -5.70 29.01
N ALA A 15 -40.43 -5.00 30.10
CA ALA A 15 -39.14 -4.31 30.26
C ALA A 15 -37.96 -5.30 30.28
N VAL A 16 -38.11 -6.44 30.95
CA VAL A 16 -37.12 -7.53 30.97
C VAL A 16 -36.97 -8.15 29.59
N LEU A 17 -38.06 -8.37 28.86
CA LEU A 17 -38.02 -8.91 27.49
C LEU A 17 -37.38 -7.94 26.50
N VAL A 18 -37.64 -6.63 26.61
CA VAL A 18 -36.99 -5.60 25.79
C VAL A 18 -35.51 -5.50 26.14
N ALA A 19 -35.14 -5.54 27.43
CA ALA A 19 -33.75 -5.55 27.85
C ALA A 19 -33.01 -6.81 27.35
N LEU A 20 -33.65 -7.98 27.42
CA LEU A 20 -33.13 -9.23 26.84
C LEU A 20 -33.00 -9.15 25.33
N ALA A 21 -34.01 -8.61 24.62
CA ALA A 21 -33.96 -8.44 23.19
C ALA A 21 -32.81 -7.52 22.78
N VAL A 22 -32.60 -6.39 23.47
CA VAL A 22 -31.48 -5.47 23.20
C VAL A 22 -30.13 -6.11 23.54
N PHE A 23 -30.04 -6.89 24.63
CA PHE A 23 -28.78 -7.54 25.02
C PHE A 23 -28.41 -8.72 24.12
N LEU A 24 -29.41 -9.43 23.57
CA LEU A 24 -29.23 -10.53 22.63
C LEU A 24 -29.10 -10.04 21.18
N TYR A 25 -29.65 -8.88 20.85
CA TYR A 25 -29.48 -8.24 19.55
C TYR A 25 -28.13 -7.53 19.49
N LYS A 26 -27.07 -8.31 19.29
CA LYS A 26 -25.83 -7.78 18.73
C LYS A 26 -26.02 -7.76 17.22
N PRO A 27 -26.20 -6.59 16.57
CA PRO A 27 -26.11 -6.56 15.12
C PRO A 27 -24.70 -7.05 14.79
N VAL A 28 -24.61 -8.21 14.13
CA VAL A 28 -23.36 -8.71 13.56
C VAL A 28 -23.08 -7.83 12.36
N PHE A 29 -22.53 -6.65 12.63
CA PHE A 29 -21.84 -5.89 11.60
C PHE A 29 -20.52 -6.62 11.39
N GLU A 30 -20.43 -7.44 10.34
CA GLU A 30 -19.11 -7.88 9.87
C GLU A 30 -18.32 -6.62 9.56
N ASN A 31 -17.15 -6.48 10.20
CA ASN A 31 -16.31 -5.32 9.97
C ASN A 31 -15.91 -5.31 8.49
N PRO A 32 -16.07 -4.18 7.78
CA PRO A 32 -15.62 -4.09 6.40
C PRO A 32 -14.13 -4.44 6.33
N GLU A 33 -13.78 -5.32 5.39
CA GLU A 33 -12.40 -5.74 5.15
C GLU A 33 -11.97 -5.29 3.76
N THR A 34 -10.76 -4.77 3.64
CA THR A 34 -10.17 -4.45 2.34
C THR A 34 -9.42 -5.67 1.82
N VAL A 35 -9.80 -6.15 0.64
CA VAL A 35 -9.17 -7.30 -0.02
C VAL A 35 -8.39 -6.81 -1.23
N PHE A 36 -7.09 -7.07 -1.25
CA PHE A 36 -6.25 -6.82 -2.41
C PHE A 36 -6.16 -8.08 -3.27
N LYS A 37 -6.40 -7.95 -4.56
CA LYS A 37 -6.15 -9.00 -5.56
C LYS A 37 -5.10 -8.50 -6.54
N GLU A 38 -4.07 -9.30 -6.69
CA GLU A 38 -2.93 -9.02 -7.55
C GLU A 38 -2.75 -10.19 -8.51
N ASP A 39 -2.43 -9.90 -9.77
CA ASP A 39 -1.99 -10.95 -10.69
C ASP A 39 -0.66 -11.54 -10.20
N PRO A 40 -0.34 -12.81 -10.52
CA PRO A 40 0.94 -13.41 -10.16
C PRO A 40 2.14 -12.56 -10.65
N LEU A 41 3.07 -12.27 -9.74
CA LEU A 41 4.29 -11.50 -10.04
C LEU A 41 5.49 -12.44 -10.22
N GLU A 42 5.88 -12.67 -11.47
CA GLU A 42 7.14 -13.37 -11.79
C GLU A 42 8.34 -12.42 -11.64
N LYS A 43 8.89 -12.34 -10.43
CA LYS A 43 10.08 -11.54 -10.13
C LYS A 43 11.30 -12.13 -10.85
N ASN A 44 12.02 -11.29 -11.59
CA ASN A 44 13.19 -11.68 -12.38
C ASN A 44 14.51 -11.08 -11.85
N LYS A 45 14.43 -10.34 -10.74
CA LYS A 45 15.57 -9.74 -10.07
C LYS A 45 15.36 -9.75 -8.56
N GLU A 46 16.45 -9.86 -7.82
CA GLU A 46 16.44 -9.72 -6.37
C GLU A 46 16.67 -8.24 -5.98
N VAL A 47 16.23 -7.89 -4.77
CA VAL A 47 16.54 -6.60 -4.14
C VAL A 47 18.06 -6.43 -4.04
N GLN A 48 18.58 -5.28 -4.48
CA GLN A 48 20.02 -4.99 -4.50
C GLN A 48 20.46 -3.85 -3.55
N PHE A 49 19.63 -3.56 -2.55
CA PHE A 49 19.97 -2.58 -1.52
C PHE A 49 21.19 -3.03 -0.71
N GLN A 50 22.10 -2.09 -0.45
CA GLN A 50 23.28 -2.32 0.37
C GLN A 50 23.16 -1.52 1.67
N PRO A 51 23.54 -2.09 2.82
CA PRO A 51 23.60 -1.36 4.07
C PRO A 51 24.38 -0.05 3.95
N GLY A 52 23.87 1.02 4.56
CA GLY A 52 24.45 2.36 4.52
C GLY A 52 24.07 3.19 3.30
N GLN A 53 23.41 2.61 2.28
CA GLN A 53 22.84 3.40 1.19
C GLN A 53 21.75 4.33 1.70
N GLN A 54 21.72 5.52 1.11
CA GLN A 54 20.68 6.51 1.37
C GLN A 54 20.04 6.93 0.06
N TYR A 55 18.75 7.25 0.10
CA TYR A 55 17.99 7.75 -1.04
C TYR A 55 17.13 8.91 -0.58
N VAL A 56 17.31 10.08 -1.19
CA VAL A 56 16.50 11.27 -0.90
C VAL A 56 15.51 11.46 -2.03
N TYR A 57 14.23 11.52 -1.72
CA TYR A 57 13.17 11.78 -2.68
C TYR A 57 12.56 13.16 -2.43
N GLY A 58 12.50 13.98 -3.48
CA GLY A 58 11.72 15.20 -3.50
C GLY A 58 10.28 14.91 -3.89
N TYR A 59 9.33 15.45 -3.12
CA TYR A 59 7.90 15.40 -3.34
C TYR A 59 7.40 16.78 -3.65
N MET A 60 6.88 16.97 -4.85
CA MET A 60 6.20 18.20 -5.25
C MET A 60 4.70 18.00 -5.15
N PHE A 61 4.07 18.74 -4.26
CA PHE A 61 2.62 18.79 -4.14
C PHE A 61 2.17 20.24 -4.06
N ASN A 62 1.33 20.66 -5.00
CA ASN A 62 0.83 22.04 -5.09
C ASN A 62 1.94 23.12 -5.03
N GLY A 63 3.10 22.84 -5.63
CA GLY A 63 4.25 23.75 -5.66
C GLY A 63 5.14 23.74 -4.42
N THR A 64 4.78 23.01 -3.37
CA THR A 64 5.63 22.81 -2.19
C THR A 64 6.49 21.57 -2.37
N GLN A 65 7.80 21.70 -2.15
CA GLN A 65 8.72 20.58 -2.11
C GLN A 65 8.90 20.07 -0.67
N ILE A 66 8.75 18.76 -0.47
CA ILE A 66 9.11 18.08 0.77
C ILE A 66 10.13 17.00 0.42
N ASN A 67 11.19 16.86 1.21
CA ASN A 67 12.15 15.79 1.01
C ASN A 67 11.88 14.65 2.00
N MET A 68 11.99 13.42 1.54
CA MET A 68 11.98 12.23 2.39
C MET A 68 13.24 11.39 2.14
N THR A 69 13.90 11.01 3.21
CA THR A 69 15.18 10.32 3.20
C THR A 69 15.00 8.90 3.69
N TYR A 70 15.32 7.95 2.82
CA TYR A 70 15.35 6.53 3.14
C TYR A 70 16.78 6.08 3.37
N VAL A 71 17.01 5.35 4.46
CA VAL A 71 18.30 4.75 4.79
C VAL A 71 18.15 3.24 4.86
N ILE A 72 19.07 2.54 4.21
CA ILE A 72 19.19 1.09 4.31
C ILE A 72 20.04 0.75 5.53
N LEU A 73 19.42 0.14 6.53
CA LEU A 73 20.08 -0.27 7.76
C LEU A 73 20.70 -1.67 7.61
N PRO A 74 21.81 -1.96 8.30
CA PRO A 74 22.36 -3.29 8.35
C PRO A 74 21.41 -4.23 9.11
N ASP A 75 21.05 -5.34 8.49
CA ASP A 75 20.29 -6.42 9.12
C ASP A 75 20.71 -7.76 8.50
N PRO A 76 20.90 -8.83 9.31
CA PRO A 76 21.40 -10.11 8.80
C PRO A 76 20.35 -10.96 8.06
N TYR A 77 19.05 -10.65 8.19
CA TYR A 77 17.97 -11.49 7.66
C TYR A 77 17.14 -10.83 6.57
N CYS A 78 17.11 -9.50 6.51
CA CYS A 78 16.36 -8.77 5.50
C CYS A 78 17.02 -7.45 5.10
N THR A 79 16.48 -6.78 4.09
CA THR A 79 16.78 -5.37 3.87
C THR A 79 15.89 -4.53 4.76
N ARG A 80 16.49 -3.85 5.73
CA ARG A 80 15.78 -2.95 6.64
C ARG A 80 15.85 -1.52 6.12
N ILE A 81 14.69 -0.91 5.90
CA ILE A 81 14.53 0.43 5.33
C ILE A 81 13.90 1.34 6.38
N ARG A 82 14.52 2.49 6.62
CA ARG A 82 14.00 3.50 7.55
C ARG A 82 13.83 4.84 6.85
N MET A 83 12.68 5.49 7.06
CA MET A 83 12.46 6.88 6.67
C MET A 83 12.85 7.81 7.83
N LEU A 84 13.77 8.75 7.61
CA LEU A 84 14.33 9.57 8.69
C LEU A 84 13.36 10.63 9.22
N GLU A 85 12.48 11.13 8.37
CA GLU A 85 11.54 12.21 8.68
C GLU A 85 10.32 11.70 9.47
N SER A 86 10.13 10.38 9.59
CA SER A 86 9.05 9.83 10.40
C SER A 86 9.50 9.46 11.80
N GLN A 87 8.77 9.97 12.78
CA GLN A 87 8.92 9.59 14.19
C GLN A 87 8.04 8.39 14.58
N ASN A 88 7.00 8.11 13.80
CA ASN A 88 5.95 7.13 14.15
C ASN A 88 5.95 5.89 13.23
N ILE A 89 6.61 5.94 12.07
CA ILE A 89 6.64 4.83 11.13
C ILE A 89 7.81 3.92 11.49
N SER A 90 7.47 2.66 11.80
CA SER A 90 8.43 1.59 12.00
C SER A 90 9.22 1.34 10.74
N GLU A 91 10.47 0.93 10.92
CA GLU A 91 11.33 0.40 9.86
C GLU A 91 10.60 -0.70 9.08
N SER A 92 10.83 -0.77 7.78
CA SER A 92 10.29 -1.84 6.93
C SER A 92 11.37 -2.86 6.66
N CYS A 93 11.09 -4.13 6.91
CA CYS A 93 12.00 -5.23 6.65
C CYS A 93 11.48 -6.01 5.44
N ILE A 94 12.25 -6.02 4.36
CA ILE A 94 11.90 -6.72 3.12
C ILE A 94 12.89 -7.82 2.79
N ASP A 95 12.39 -8.96 2.36
CA ASP A 95 13.23 -10.06 1.90
C ASP A 95 13.89 -9.76 0.53
N LYS A 96 14.67 -10.70 0.01
CA LYS A 96 15.33 -10.57 -1.29
C LYS A 96 14.37 -10.45 -2.48
N TRP A 97 13.11 -10.83 -2.29
CA TRP A 97 12.04 -10.70 -3.27
C TRP A 97 11.17 -9.47 -3.00
N GLY A 98 11.55 -8.61 -2.06
CA GLY A 98 10.80 -7.40 -1.73
C GLY A 98 9.50 -7.64 -0.98
N MET A 99 9.26 -8.84 -0.44
CA MET A 99 8.11 -9.12 0.43
C MET A 99 8.40 -8.62 1.84
N ASP A 100 7.39 -8.10 2.54
CA ASP A 100 7.56 -7.77 3.96
C ASP A 100 7.57 -9.03 4.86
N GLU A 101 7.89 -8.87 6.14
CA GLU A 101 7.92 -9.98 7.13
C GLU A 101 6.60 -10.74 7.27
N LYS A 102 5.48 -10.12 6.87
CA LYS A 102 4.14 -10.73 6.93
C LYS A 102 3.80 -11.48 5.64
N GLY A 103 4.70 -11.44 4.64
CA GLY A 103 4.48 -12.05 3.33
C GLY A 103 3.49 -11.29 2.45
N TYR A 104 3.19 -10.02 2.78
CA TYR A 104 2.36 -9.17 1.92
C TYR A 104 3.24 -8.51 0.85
N ASN A 105 2.67 -8.34 -0.34
CA ASN A 105 3.25 -7.45 -1.34
C ASN A 105 3.05 -6.01 -0.83
N SER A 106 4.11 -5.44 -0.25
CA SER A 106 4.11 -4.09 0.33
C SER A 106 3.76 -2.98 -0.67
N THR A 107 3.55 -3.31 -1.95
CA THR A 107 3.18 -2.41 -3.05
C THR A 107 2.04 -1.46 -2.69
N LEU A 108 1.05 -1.96 -1.94
CA LEU A 108 -0.20 -1.25 -1.67
C LEU A 108 -0.43 -0.95 -0.19
N GLU A 109 0.12 -1.76 0.73
CA GLU A 109 -0.14 -1.61 2.16
C GLU A 109 0.76 -0.59 2.86
N ASN A 110 1.95 -0.31 2.34
CA ASN A 110 2.88 0.63 2.96
C ASN A 110 3.15 1.83 2.04
N PRO A 111 2.27 2.85 2.02
CA PRO A 111 2.43 4.04 1.19
C PRO A 111 3.70 4.85 1.52
N HIS A 112 4.35 4.55 2.65
CA HIS A 112 5.54 5.25 3.10
C HIS A 112 6.82 4.75 2.42
N MET A 113 6.83 3.60 1.74
CA MET A 113 8.02 3.08 1.06
C MET A 113 7.96 3.37 -0.46
N ILE A 114 8.06 4.65 -0.85
CA ILE A 114 7.95 5.00 -2.27
C ILE A 114 9.15 4.53 -3.11
N LEU A 115 10.32 4.48 -2.46
CA LEU A 115 11.62 4.09 -3.01
C LEU A 115 11.51 2.80 -3.84
N PHE A 116 10.68 1.87 -3.39
CA PHE A 116 10.65 0.52 -3.88
C PHE A 116 9.25 -0.08 -3.76
N LYS A 117 8.81 -0.73 -4.83
CA LYS A 117 7.60 -1.54 -4.84
C LYS A 117 7.94 -2.95 -5.35
N PRO A 118 7.39 -4.02 -4.75
CA PRO A 118 7.70 -5.41 -5.12
C PRO A 118 7.62 -5.73 -6.63
N TRP A 119 6.66 -5.16 -7.36
CA TRP A 119 6.53 -5.38 -8.82
C TRP A 119 7.71 -4.83 -9.62
N MET A 120 8.48 -3.88 -9.09
CA MET A 120 9.67 -3.33 -9.75
C MET A 120 10.71 -4.43 -10.03
N LEU A 121 10.70 -5.51 -9.26
CA LEU A 121 11.55 -6.69 -9.46
C LEU A 121 11.11 -7.61 -10.60
N ALA A 122 9.92 -7.43 -11.16
CA ALA A 122 9.40 -8.24 -12.27
C ALA A 122 9.57 -7.57 -13.64
N LEU A 123 9.99 -6.31 -13.67
CA LEU A 123 10.04 -5.50 -14.88
C LEU A 123 10.97 -6.09 -15.95
N LYS A 124 10.45 -6.15 -17.17
CA LYS A 124 11.13 -6.48 -18.42
C LYS A 124 10.41 -5.76 -19.55
N GLU A 125 11.02 -5.66 -20.73
CA GLU A 125 10.32 -5.09 -21.89
C GLU A 125 9.01 -5.84 -22.15
N GLY A 126 7.95 -5.08 -22.43
CA GLY A 126 6.61 -5.63 -22.65
C GLY A 126 5.92 -6.20 -21.39
N TRP A 127 6.51 -6.07 -20.21
CA TRP A 127 5.89 -6.51 -18.95
C TRP A 127 4.56 -5.79 -18.71
N ARG A 128 3.59 -6.55 -18.17
CA ARG A 128 2.27 -6.07 -17.77
C ARG A 128 1.86 -6.73 -16.48
N TRP A 129 1.07 -6.03 -15.69
CA TRP A 129 0.54 -6.53 -14.43
C TRP A 129 -0.67 -5.70 -14.02
N SER A 130 -1.59 -6.30 -13.28
CA SER A 130 -2.77 -5.62 -12.79
C SER A 130 -3.00 -5.90 -11.32
N ASN A 131 -3.58 -4.93 -10.63
CA ASN A 131 -4.08 -5.10 -9.28
C ASN A 131 -5.49 -4.50 -9.15
N ALA A 132 -6.22 -4.99 -8.16
CA ALA A 132 -7.53 -4.48 -7.80
C ALA A 132 -7.74 -4.56 -6.29
N MET A 133 -8.36 -3.52 -5.75
CA MET A 133 -8.76 -3.42 -4.36
C MET A 133 -10.27 -3.54 -4.25
N TYR A 134 -10.74 -4.39 -3.35
CA TYR A 134 -12.15 -4.64 -3.09
C TYR A 134 -12.50 -4.35 -1.62
N LEU A 135 -13.71 -3.89 -1.38
CA LEU A 135 -14.34 -3.84 -0.07
C LEU A 135 -15.18 -5.10 0.13
N SER A 136 -14.82 -5.94 1.08
CA SER A 136 -15.66 -7.05 1.54
C SER A 136 -16.56 -6.55 2.67
N TYR A 137 -17.88 -6.64 2.48
CA TYR A 137 -18.89 -6.22 3.46
C TYR A 137 -20.14 -7.11 3.36
N ASN A 138 -20.51 -7.74 4.47
CA ASN A 138 -21.64 -8.68 4.58
C ASN A 138 -21.60 -9.78 3.50
N GLY A 139 -20.43 -10.41 3.31
CA GLY A 139 -20.21 -11.46 2.30
C GLY A 139 -20.21 -10.99 0.83
N ASN A 140 -20.40 -9.69 0.55
CA ASN A 140 -20.33 -9.12 -0.79
C ASN A 140 -19.00 -8.38 -1.00
N THR A 141 -18.44 -8.47 -2.22
CA THR A 141 -17.24 -7.73 -2.60
C THR A 141 -17.58 -6.60 -3.57
N TYR A 142 -17.17 -5.38 -3.23
CA TYR A 142 -17.37 -4.18 -4.05
C TYR A 142 -16.02 -3.67 -4.55
N PRO A 143 -15.84 -3.40 -5.86
CA PRO A 143 -14.59 -2.85 -6.36
C PRO A 143 -14.39 -1.42 -5.83
N ILE A 144 -13.20 -1.12 -5.31
CA ILE A 144 -12.81 0.23 -4.86
C ILE A 144 -11.93 0.89 -5.91
N SER A 145 -10.90 0.17 -6.37
CA SER A 145 -9.97 0.65 -7.38
C SER A 145 -9.36 -0.53 -8.13
N ALA A 146 -8.91 -0.26 -9.35
CA ALA A 146 -8.07 -1.16 -10.12
C ALA A 146 -7.02 -0.35 -10.84
N SER A 147 -5.83 -0.92 -11.00
CA SER A 147 -4.73 -0.32 -11.72
C SER A 147 -4.08 -1.33 -12.65
N GLU A 148 -3.80 -0.89 -13.88
CA GLU A 148 -3.04 -1.64 -14.88
C GLU A 148 -1.67 -1.01 -15.05
N TYR A 149 -0.63 -1.84 -15.00
CA TYR A 149 0.76 -1.44 -15.14
C TYR A 149 1.32 -2.03 -16.42
N ARG A 150 2.10 -1.24 -17.18
CA ARG A 150 2.84 -1.75 -18.33
C ARG A 150 4.15 -1.03 -18.54
N VAL A 151 5.20 -1.77 -18.88
CA VAL A 151 6.43 -1.17 -19.41
C VAL A 151 6.16 -0.67 -20.82
N VAL A 152 6.26 0.64 -21.04
CA VAL A 152 6.05 1.25 -22.35
C VAL A 152 7.34 1.37 -23.16
N ARG A 153 8.46 1.66 -22.50
CA ARG A 153 9.81 1.73 -23.11
C ARG A 153 10.89 1.72 -22.04
N ILE A 154 12.14 1.62 -22.47
CA ILE A 154 13.33 1.92 -21.68
C ILE A 154 13.90 3.26 -22.18
N ASP A 155 14.31 4.13 -21.26
CA ASP A 155 14.84 5.46 -21.55
C ASP A 155 15.98 5.83 -20.59
N GLN A 156 16.66 6.95 -20.80
CA GLN A 156 17.66 7.49 -19.87
C GLN A 156 17.04 8.52 -18.93
N TYR A 157 17.32 8.40 -17.63
CA TYR A 157 16.97 9.40 -16.63
C TYR A 157 18.14 9.60 -15.66
N MET A 158 18.65 10.83 -15.55
CA MET A 158 19.82 11.18 -14.72
C MET A 158 21.05 10.29 -14.99
N ASN A 159 21.34 10.02 -16.26
CA ASN A 159 22.42 9.12 -16.71
C ASN A 159 22.26 7.65 -16.29
N ARG A 160 21.02 7.22 -16.01
CA ARG A 160 20.68 5.84 -15.64
C ARG A 160 19.63 5.31 -16.60
N SER A 161 19.80 4.06 -17.05
CA SER A 161 18.78 3.35 -17.81
C SER A 161 17.56 3.07 -16.92
N ALA A 162 16.38 3.46 -17.37
CA ALA A 162 15.13 3.36 -16.62
C ALA A 162 14.02 2.71 -17.45
N PHE A 163 13.29 1.77 -16.85
CA PHE A 163 11.99 1.35 -17.36
C PHE A 163 10.99 2.47 -17.14
N ILE A 164 10.28 2.88 -18.20
CA ILE A 164 9.12 3.75 -18.08
C ILE A 164 7.89 2.86 -17.98
N VAL A 165 7.21 2.92 -16.85
CA VAL A 165 6.01 2.15 -16.55
C VAL A 165 4.82 3.09 -16.58
N GLU A 166 3.87 2.82 -17.45
CA GLU A 166 2.57 3.48 -17.44
C GLU A 166 1.67 2.76 -16.43
N ILE A 167 1.00 3.54 -15.58
CA ILE A 167 0.01 3.09 -14.61
C ILE A 167 -1.32 3.72 -14.99
N LYS A 168 -2.32 2.91 -15.30
CA LYS A 168 -3.67 3.35 -15.62
C LYS A 168 -4.61 2.95 -14.50
N THR A 169 -5.27 3.92 -13.89
CA THR A 169 -6.29 3.66 -12.87
C THR A 169 -7.65 3.44 -13.53
N GLN A 170 -8.56 2.79 -12.80
CA GLN A 170 -9.96 2.63 -13.21
C GLN A 170 -10.67 3.96 -13.50
N SER A 171 -10.25 5.06 -12.87
CA SER A 171 -10.79 6.41 -13.12
C SER A 171 -10.32 7.03 -14.44
N GLY A 172 -9.42 6.36 -15.17
CA GLY A 172 -8.83 6.84 -16.41
C GLY A 172 -7.62 7.76 -16.20
N SER A 173 -7.18 7.96 -14.95
CA SER A 173 -5.92 8.67 -14.68
C SER A 173 -4.75 7.84 -15.22
N VAL A 174 -3.78 8.53 -15.80
CA VAL A 174 -2.54 7.93 -16.31
C VAL A 174 -1.38 8.54 -15.57
N GLU A 175 -0.56 7.69 -14.98
CA GLU A 175 0.66 8.06 -14.28
C GLU A 175 1.85 7.32 -14.91
N TYR A 176 3.04 7.88 -14.76
CA TYR A 176 4.26 7.27 -15.24
C TYR A 176 5.28 7.15 -14.12
N GLU A 177 5.87 5.97 -13.97
CA GLU A 177 6.99 5.72 -13.07
C GLU A 177 8.24 5.35 -13.87
N TRP A 178 9.36 5.99 -13.55
CA TRP A 178 10.69 5.66 -14.04
C TRP A 178 11.35 4.78 -13.00
N VAL A 179 11.67 3.55 -13.36
CA VAL A 179 12.28 2.57 -12.46
C VAL A 179 13.65 2.19 -12.98
N ASP A 180 14.67 2.33 -12.15
CA ASP A 180 16.05 1.99 -12.50
C ASP A 180 16.16 0.53 -12.97
N VAL A 181 16.77 0.32 -14.13
CA VAL A 181 16.92 -1.03 -14.73
C VAL A 181 17.77 -1.93 -13.83
N GLU A 182 18.77 -1.37 -13.17
CA GLU A 182 19.73 -2.13 -12.37
C GLU A 182 19.24 -2.30 -10.94
N LYS A 183 19.11 -1.20 -10.20
CA LYS A 183 18.78 -1.19 -8.77
C LYS A 183 17.31 -1.44 -8.47
N ARG A 184 16.41 -1.38 -9.46
CA ARG A 184 14.95 -1.55 -9.30
C ARG A 184 14.33 -0.59 -8.30
N ILE A 185 14.84 0.63 -8.26
CA ILE A 185 14.32 1.71 -7.44
C ILE A 185 13.52 2.69 -8.28
N LEU A 186 12.56 3.36 -7.66
CA LEU A 186 11.89 4.50 -8.26
C LEU A 186 12.90 5.62 -8.50
N LEU A 187 12.92 6.19 -9.69
CA LEU A 187 13.70 7.38 -10.02
C LEU A 187 12.81 8.61 -10.12
N LYS A 188 11.60 8.44 -10.67
CA LYS A 188 10.62 9.51 -10.82
C LYS A 188 9.21 8.94 -10.91
N THR A 189 8.24 9.67 -10.39
CA THR A 189 6.80 9.49 -10.66
C THR A 189 6.26 10.80 -11.22
N SER A 190 5.46 10.71 -12.28
CA SER A 190 4.75 11.85 -12.85
C SER A 190 3.27 11.49 -13.03
N GLY A 191 2.40 12.25 -12.36
CA GLY A 191 0.96 12.07 -12.41
C GLY A 191 0.21 13.39 -12.23
N PRO A 192 -1.13 13.37 -12.24
CA PRO A 192 -1.93 14.57 -12.03
C PRO A 192 -1.82 15.03 -10.56
N GLY A 193 -1.27 16.22 -10.37
CA GLY A 193 -1.27 16.91 -9.06
C GLY A 193 -0.10 16.59 -8.13
N TYR A 194 0.80 15.69 -8.51
CA TYR A 194 2.01 15.42 -7.75
C TYR A 194 3.17 14.92 -8.63
N GLU A 195 4.40 15.16 -8.15
CA GLU A 195 5.62 14.60 -8.72
C GLU A 195 6.51 14.08 -7.59
N VAL A 196 7.16 12.95 -7.83
CA VAL A 196 8.17 12.39 -6.92
C VAL A 196 9.43 12.17 -7.73
N PHE A 197 10.60 12.51 -7.21
CA PHE A 197 11.86 12.30 -7.91
C PHE A 197 13.00 12.00 -6.95
N LEU A 198 13.93 11.16 -7.38
CA LEU A 198 15.18 10.94 -6.67
C LEU A 198 16.04 12.21 -6.77
N ALA A 199 16.36 12.84 -5.63
CA ALA A 199 17.25 13.98 -5.58
C ALA A 199 18.71 13.53 -5.76
N GLU A 200 19.50 14.32 -6.47
CA GLU A 200 20.95 14.09 -6.57
C GLU A 200 21.58 14.27 -5.18
N GLN A 201 22.40 13.30 -4.77
CA GLN A 201 23.25 13.46 -3.60
C GLN A 201 24.46 14.27 -4.02
N SER A 202 24.53 15.51 -3.54
CA SER A 202 25.66 16.42 -3.71
C SER A 202 26.92 15.93 -2.99
#